data_AF-A0A396J014-F1
#
_entry.id   AF-A0A396J014-F1
#
_cell.length_a   1.000
_cell.length_b   1.000
_cell.length_c   1.000
_cell.angle_alpha   90.00
_cell.angle_beta   90.00
_cell.angle_gamma   90.00
#
_symmetry.space_group_name_H-M   'P 1'
#
loop_
_entity.id
_entity.type
_entity.pdbx_description
1 polymer ?
#
loop_
_entity_poly.entity_id
_entity_poly.type
_entity_poly.pdbx_seq_one_letter_code
_entity_poly.pdbx_strand_id
1 'polypeptide(L)' 'MLKNMAQILKFIYVLIISISLFSVTSAGRRPFNPFNCQTIIDCKYKACHRPLTRKCIDEKCVCM' A
#
# COMPACT_ATOMS: atom_id res chain seq x y z
N MET A 1 -30.22 -11.77 -30.64
CA MET A 1 -28.83 -11.24 -30.75
C MET A 1 -28.57 -10.01 -29.86
N LEU A 2 -29.49 -9.01 -29.76
CA LEU A 2 -29.30 -7.82 -28.91
C LEU A 2 -29.06 -8.11 -27.41
N LYS A 3 -29.76 -9.08 -26.83
CA LYS A 3 -29.60 -9.45 -25.41
C LYS A 3 -28.17 -9.86 -25.06
N ASN A 4 -27.49 -10.56 -25.98
CA ASN A 4 -26.13 -11.04 -25.75
C ASN A 4 -25.12 -9.90 -25.78
N MET A 5 -25.26 -8.94 -26.71
CA MET A 5 -24.41 -7.73 -26.73
C MET A 5 -24.59 -6.89 -25.46
N ALA A 6 -25.83 -6.71 -24.99
CA ALA A 6 -26.10 -5.96 -23.77
C ALA A 6 -25.48 -6.63 -22.52
N GLN A 7 -25.49 -7.96 -22.47
CA GLN A 7 -24.91 -8.73 -21.38
C GLN A 7 -23.38 -8.68 -21.39
N ILE A 8 -22.76 -8.76 -22.57
CA ILE A 8 -21.32 -8.59 -22.76
C ILE A 8 -20.88 -7.20 -22.32
N LEU A 9 -21.63 -6.16 -22.70
CA LEU A 9 -21.31 -4.78 -22.33
C LEU A 9 -21.35 -4.56 -20.81
N LYS A 10 -22.35 -5.14 -20.13
CA LYS A 10 -22.45 -5.12 -18.66
C LYS A 10 -21.25 -5.82 -18.01
N PHE A 11 -20.83 -6.96 -18.53
CA PHE A 11 -19.69 -7.70 -18.01
C PHE A 11 -18.39 -6.90 -18.13
N ILE A 12 -18.14 -6.29 -19.29
CA ILE A 12 -16.97 -5.43 -19.53
C ILE A 12 -16.96 -4.26 -18.54
N TYR A 13 -18.11 -3.62 -18.31
CA TYR A 13 -18.21 -2.48 -17.40
C TYR A 13 -17.87 -2.87 -15.95
N VAL A 14 -18.41 -3.99 -15.46
CA VAL A 14 -18.09 -4.50 -14.12
C VAL A 14 -16.60 -4.86 -14.00
N LEU A 15 -16.02 -5.45 -15.04
CA LEU A 15 -14.62 -5.84 -15.07
C LEU A 15 -13.68 -4.61 -15.00
N ILE A 16 -13.98 -3.55 -15.76
CA ILE A 16 -13.24 -2.28 -15.72
C ILE A 16 -13.31 -1.64 -14.33
N ILE A 17 -14.50 -1.57 -13.72
CA ILE A 17 -14.68 -1.03 -12.36
C ILE A 17 -13.87 -1.84 -11.35
N SER A 18 -13.91 -3.16 -11.45
CA SER A 18 -13.21 -4.08 -10.54
C SER A 18 -11.70 -3.90 -10.63
N ILE A 19 -11.14 -3.80 -11.86
CA ILE A 19 -9.72 -3.56 -12.07
C ILE A 19 -9.31 -2.18 -11.54
N SER A 20 -10.12 -1.15 -11.77
CA SER A 20 -9.85 0.22 -11.29
C SER A 20 -9.77 0.27 -9.77
N LEU A 21 -10.72 -0.35 -9.07
CA LEU A 21 -10.73 -0.47 -7.62
C LEU A 21 -9.53 -1.27 -7.11
N PHE A 22 -9.18 -2.37 -7.80
CA PHE A 22 -8.01 -3.19 -7.45
C PHE A 22 -6.69 -2.41 -7.61
N SER A 23 -6.53 -1.62 -8.67
CA SER A 23 -5.34 -0.79 -8.89
C SER A 23 -5.15 0.28 -7.81
N VAL A 24 -6.23 0.96 -7.40
CA VAL A 24 -6.15 1.98 -6.33
C VAL A 24 -5.79 1.36 -4.98
N THR A 25 -6.41 0.22 -4.65
CA THR A 25 -6.14 -0.47 -3.38
C THR A 25 -4.75 -1.12 -3.31
N SER A 26 -4.24 -1.61 -4.43
CA SER A 26 -2.88 -2.17 -4.52
C SER A 26 -1.80 -1.09 -4.53
N ALA A 27 -2.02 0.05 -5.19
CA ALA A 27 -1.08 1.18 -5.19
C ALA A 27 -0.90 1.81 -3.81
N GLY A 28 -1.89 1.72 -2.93
CA GLY A 28 -1.77 2.14 -1.52
C GLY A 28 -0.80 1.30 -0.70
N ARG A 29 -0.50 0.06 -1.13
CA ARG A 29 0.55 -0.76 -0.52
C ARG A 29 1.89 -0.39 -1.12
N ARG A 30 2.53 0.63 -0.56
CA ARG A 30 3.96 0.85 -0.79
C ARG A 30 4.72 -0.45 -0.51
N PRO A 31 5.77 -0.77 -1.31
CA PRO A 31 6.58 -1.94 -1.04
C PRO A 31 7.04 -1.91 0.40
N PHE A 32 6.88 -3.02 1.12
CA PHE A 32 7.32 -3.17 2.50
C PHE A 32 8.84 -3.05 2.51
N ASN A 33 9.34 -1.82 2.63
CA ASN A 33 10.74 -1.56 2.80
C ASN A 33 10.98 -1.57 4.32
N PRO A 34 11.78 -2.48 4.87
CA PRO A 34 12.00 -2.57 6.33
C PRO A 34 12.69 -1.33 6.93
N PHE A 35 13.09 -0.39 6.09
CA PHE A 35 13.63 0.91 6.46
C PHE A 35 12.61 2.05 6.38
N ASN A 36 11.46 1.81 5.71
CA ASN A 36 10.37 2.78 5.69
C ASN A 36 9.50 2.60 6.93
N CYS A 37 9.21 3.70 7.61
CA CYS A 37 8.29 3.73 8.74
C CYS A 37 7.20 4.76 8.51
N GLN A 38 6.01 4.50 9.03
CA GLN A 38 4.94 5.49 9.13
C GLN A 38 4.71 5.87 10.58
N THR A 39 4.98 4.92 11.47
CA THR A 39 4.89 5.07 12.91
C THR A 39 6.15 4.53 13.58
N ILE A 40 6.40 4.92 14.82
CA ILE A 40 7.55 4.43 15.60
C ILE A 40 7.52 2.90 15.80
N ILE A 41 6.34 2.29 15.74
CA ILE A 41 6.11 0.85 15.93
C ILE A 41 6.75 0.06 14.78
N ASP A 42 6.79 0.64 13.57
CA ASP A 42 7.41 0.02 12.39
C ASP A 42 8.93 -0.14 12.57
N CYS A 43 9.56 0.70 13.43
CA CYS A 43 10.99 0.65 13.73
C CYS A 43 11.39 -0.41 14.76
N LYS A 44 10.53 -1.41 15.02
CA LYS A 44 10.75 -2.48 16.01
C LYS A 44 12.05 -3.27 15.79
N TYR A 45 12.53 -3.37 14.55
CA TYR A 45 13.73 -4.12 14.21
C TYR A 45 15.03 -3.29 14.26
N LYS A 46 14.95 -1.96 14.37
CA LYS A 46 16.14 -1.10 14.45
C LYS A 46 16.68 -1.05 15.87
N ALA A 47 17.79 -1.72 16.13
CA ALA A 47 18.51 -1.58 17.39
C ALA A 47 19.26 -0.24 17.40
N CYS A 48 18.99 0.62 18.39
CA CYS A 48 19.76 1.85 18.63
C CYS A 48 20.65 1.65 19.86
N HIS A 49 21.91 2.09 19.78
CA HIS A 49 22.78 2.15 20.95
C HIS A 49 22.28 3.24 21.91
N ARG A 50 22.19 2.91 23.21
CA ARG A 50 21.90 3.91 24.25
C ARG A 50 22.98 5.02 24.21
N PRO A 51 22.61 6.30 24.39
CA PRO A 51 21.33 6.84 24.86
C PRO A 51 20.28 7.11 23.75
N LEU A 52 20.56 6.76 22.50
CA LEU A 52 19.70 7.11 21.36
C LEU A 52 18.39 6.33 21.38
N THR A 53 17.32 7.01 20.96
CA THR A 53 15.97 6.46 20.80
C THR A 53 15.64 6.25 19.34
N ARG A 54 14.75 5.29 19.05
CA ARG A 54 14.25 5.08 17.69
C ARG A 54 13.22 6.15 17.39
N LYS A 55 13.35 6.83 16.26
CA LYS A 55 12.32 7.73 15.73
C LYS A 55 12.00 7.38 14.29
N CYS A 56 10.78 7.67 13.90
CA CYS A 56 10.38 7.68 12.50
C CYS A 56 10.47 9.12 12.01
N ILE A 57 11.42 9.40 11.11
CA ILE A 57 11.65 10.73 10.55
C ILE A 57 11.76 10.60 9.04
N ASP A 58 10.97 11.39 8.31
CA ASP A 58 10.96 11.39 6.84
C ASP A 58 10.74 9.98 6.27
N GLU A 59 9.75 9.30 6.83
CA GLU A 59 9.41 7.91 6.53
C GLU A 59 10.57 6.93 6.75
N LYS A 60 11.63 7.29 7.50
CA LYS A 60 12.78 6.43 7.78
C LYS A 60 12.98 6.22 9.28
N CYS A 61 13.29 4.98 9.64
CA CYS A 61 13.71 4.69 11.01
C CYS A 61 15.11 5.25 11.24
N VAL A 62 15.28 6.17 12.18
CA VAL A 62 16.57 6.77 12.56
C VAL A 62 16.80 6.64 14.06
N CYS A 63 18.06 6.58 14.48
CA CYS A 63 18.46 6.63 15.88
C CYS A 63 18.85 8.07 16.21
N MET A 64 18.13 8.71 17.13
CA MET A 64 18.36 10.07 17.59
C MET A 64 18.19 10.17 19.11
#